data_AF-A0A378B480-F1
#
_entry.id   AF-A0A378B480-F1
#
_cell.length_a   1.000
_cell.length_b   1.000
_cell.length_c   1.000
_cell.angle_alpha   90.00
_cell.angle_beta   90.00
_cell.angle_gamma   90.00
#
_symmetry.space_group_name_H-M   'P 1'
#
loop_
_entity.id
_entity.type
_entity.pdbx_description
1 polymer ?
#
loop_
_entity_poly.entity_id
_entity_poly.type
_entity_poly.pdbx_seq_one_letter_code
_entity_poly.pdbx_strand_id
1 'polypeptide(L)'
;MSQAIQYNSSVAMIRHPRFLQRAADLTPALQRLRQTPQAIVEAVAEPGALNGWRGNTVCTPEQFYQQPLNVGDSIIIDFGSHFVGYLQFSCRSVGSPPDAPAHLHFTFGETLSEVCEPFSEYQGWLSSSWLQQQDLWLDVRPPGSLCHVAIACAT
;
A
#
# COMPACT_ATOMS: atom_id res chain seq x y z
N MET A 1 14.37 11.93 -22.87
CA MET A 1 13.59 11.92 -24.13
C MET A 1 12.16 11.50 -23.81
N SER A 2 11.15 12.25 -24.25
CA SER A 2 9.73 11.97 -23.95
C SER A 2 8.88 12.28 -25.19
N GLN A 3 9.04 11.47 -26.24
CA GLN A 3 8.21 11.49 -27.46
C GLN A 3 7.32 10.23 -27.49
N ALA A 4 6.52 10.09 -26.44
CA ALA A 4 5.41 9.16 -26.27
C ALA A 4 4.61 9.74 -25.09
N ILE A 5 3.27 9.79 -25.08
CA ILE A 5 2.28 9.09 -25.90
C ILE A 5 1.21 10.11 -26.30
N GLN A 6 0.89 10.25 -27.60
CA GLN A 6 -0.28 11.01 -28.06
C GLN A 6 -1.16 10.09 -28.92
N TYR A 7 -2.22 9.54 -28.31
CA TYR A 7 -3.14 8.63 -29.01
C TYR A 7 -4.02 9.31 -30.06
N ASN A 8 -4.25 10.62 -29.94
CA ASN A 8 -5.09 11.36 -30.88
C ASN A 8 -4.25 12.33 -31.72
N SER A 9 -3.85 11.88 -32.91
CA SER A 9 -3.07 12.65 -33.89
C SER A 9 -3.81 13.84 -34.52
N SER A 10 -5.14 13.94 -34.34
CA SER A 10 -5.92 15.11 -34.81
C SER A 10 -5.75 16.35 -33.93
N VAL A 11 -5.21 16.21 -32.71
CA VAL A 11 -5.02 17.32 -31.77
C VAL A 11 -3.66 17.98 -32.01
N ALA A 12 -3.66 19.23 -32.49
CA ALA A 12 -2.43 20.00 -32.64
C ALA A 12 -1.90 20.46 -31.25
N MET A 13 -0.70 20.00 -30.89
CA MET A 13 -0.04 20.33 -29.61
C MET A 13 1.13 21.30 -29.86
N ILE A 14 1.10 22.48 -29.24
CA ILE A 14 2.18 23.48 -29.31
C ILE A 14 3.05 23.41 -28.05
N ARG A 15 4.36 23.20 -28.21
CA ARG A 15 5.31 23.11 -27.10
C ARG A 15 6.08 24.42 -26.95
N HIS A 16 6.10 24.99 -25.74
CA HIS A 16 6.80 26.24 -25.43
C HIS A 16 8.04 25.98 -24.54
N PRO A 17 9.27 25.89 -25.09
CA PRO A 17 10.46 25.50 -24.32
C PRO A 17 10.77 26.40 -23.12
N ARG A 18 10.55 27.72 -23.24
CA ARG A 18 10.79 28.68 -22.16
C ARG A 18 9.89 28.42 -20.93
N PHE A 19 8.65 27.99 -21.13
CA PHE A 19 7.74 27.67 -20.03
C PHE A 19 8.14 26.34 -19.36
N LEU A 20 8.56 25.36 -20.14
CA LEU A 20 9.04 24.07 -19.62
C LEU A 20 10.35 24.22 -18.82
N GLN A 21 11.28 25.06 -19.27
CA GLN A 21 12.50 25.36 -18.51
C GLN A 21 12.13 26.02 -17.17
N ARG A 22 11.31 27.07 -17.18
CA ARG A 22 10.88 27.75 -15.95
C ARG A 22 10.11 26.83 -14.99
N ALA A 23 9.35 25.86 -15.51
CA ALA A 23 8.69 24.85 -14.69
C ALA A 23 9.71 23.89 -14.05
N ALA A 24 10.72 23.44 -14.80
CA ALA A 24 11.79 22.60 -14.28
C ALA A 24 12.62 23.33 -13.20
N ASP A 25 12.97 24.59 -13.43
CA ASP A 25 13.71 25.45 -12.49
C ASP A 25 12.95 25.68 -11.16
N LEU A 26 11.63 25.50 -11.17
CA LEU A 26 10.73 25.66 -10.01
C LEU A 26 10.31 24.31 -9.38
N THR A 27 10.93 23.20 -9.76
CA THR A 27 10.61 21.87 -9.19
C THR A 27 10.93 21.85 -7.68
N PRO A 28 9.94 21.66 -6.79
CA PRO A 28 10.18 21.70 -5.36
C PRO A 28 10.88 20.43 -4.85
N ALA A 29 11.68 20.59 -3.80
CA ALA A 29 12.18 19.44 -3.04
C ALA A 29 11.05 18.84 -2.19
N LEU A 30 10.84 17.52 -2.29
CA LEU A 30 9.87 16.80 -1.47
C LEU A 30 10.44 16.54 -0.07
N GLN A 31 9.73 17.01 0.96
CA GLN A 31 10.00 16.65 2.34
C GLN A 31 9.48 15.23 2.63
N ARG A 32 10.20 14.47 3.45
CA ARG A 32 9.85 13.10 3.83
C ARG A 32 9.91 12.97 5.34
N LEU A 33 8.84 12.46 5.94
CA LEU A 33 8.73 12.19 7.36
C LEU A 33 8.36 10.72 7.54
N ARG A 34 8.98 10.04 8.52
CA ARG A 34 8.59 8.68 8.89
C ARG A 34 7.33 8.76 9.76
N GLN A 35 6.35 7.92 9.42
CA GLN A 35 5.15 7.68 10.20
C GLN A 35 5.11 6.20 10.59
N THR A 36 4.45 5.89 11.69
CA THR A 36 4.29 4.52 12.22
C THR A 36 2.81 4.18 12.36
N PRO A 37 2.42 2.90 12.24
CA PRO A 37 1.10 2.43 12.63
C PRO A 37 0.67 2.90 14.03
N GLN A 38 -0.63 3.02 14.24
CA GLN A 38 -1.24 3.32 15.54
C GLN A 38 -1.96 2.12 16.14
N ALA A 39 -2.61 1.29 15.32
CA ALA A 39 -3.38 0.13 15.78
C ALA A 39 -3.39 -1.01 14.75
N ILE A 40 -3.68 -2.22 15.23
CA ILE A 40 -4.15 -3.33 14.41
C ILE A 40 -5.66 -3.43 14.59
N VAL A 41 -6.41 -3.53 13.49
CA VAL A 41 -7.87 -3.51 13.49
C VAL A 41 -8.46 -4.72 12.77
N GLU A 42 -9.66 -5.11 13.17
CA GLU A 42 -10.53 -6.04 12.48
C GLU A 42 -11.69 -5.26 11.86
N ALA A 43 -12.01 -5.53 10.60
CA ALA A 43 -13.13 -4.90 9.92
C ALA A 43 -14.42 -5.69 10.12
N VAL A 44 -15.47 -5.01 10.57
CA VAL A 44 -16.81 -5.59 10.75
C VAL A 44 -17.80 -4.87 9.86
N ALA A 45 -18.61 -5.64 9.13
CA ALA A 45 -19.68 -5.11 8.30
C ALA A 45 -20.76 -4.46 9.20
N GLU A 46 -20.98 -3.17 9.01
CA GLU A 46 -21.91 -2.35 9.78
C GLU A 46 -22.61 -1.34 8.84
N PRO A 47 -23.87 -1.58 8.45
CA PRO A 47 -24.57 -0.76 7.44
C PRO A 47 -24.74 0.73 7.77
N GLY A 48 -24.53 1.13 9.04
CA GLY A 48 -24.54 2.54 9.48
C GLY A 48 -23.17 3.21 9.50
N ALA A 49 -22.08 2.45 9.28
CA ALA A 49 -20.72 2.96 9.24
C ALA A 49 -20.33 3.46 7.84
N LEU A 50 -19.18 4.14 7.75
CA LEU A 50 -18.66 4.67 6.48
C LEU A 50 -18.45 3.51 5.50
N ASN A 51 -19.07 3.62 4.32
CA ASN A 51 -19.05 2.60 3.27
C ASN A 51 -19.45 1.18 3.74
N GLY A 52 -20.21 1.07 4.83
CA GLY A 52 -20.68 -0.22 5.36
C GLY A 52 -19.68 -0.98 6.24
N TRP A 53 -18.55 -0.39 6.61
CA TRP A 53 -17.49 -1.06 7.38
C TRP A 53 -17.06 -0.26 8.62
N ARG A 54 -16.86 -0.93 9.76
CA ARG A 54 -16.30 -0.36 10.98
C ARG A 54 -15.07 -1.13 11.44
N GLY A 55 -13.98 -0.41 11.70
CA GLY A 55 -12.77 -0.97 12.31
C GLY A 55 -12.92 -1.10 13.83
N ASN A 56 -12.54 -2.25 14.36
CA ASN A 56 -12.39 -2.49 15.81
C ASN A 56 -10.91 -2.71 16.13
N THR A 57 -10.34 -1.94 17.04
CA THR A 57 -8.96 -2.17 17.52
C THR A 57 -8.84 -3.51 18.22
N VAL A 58 -7.96 -4.37 17.72
CA VAL A 58 -7.65 -5.70 18.27
C VAL A 58 -6.48 -5.62 19.23
N CYS A 59 -5.38 -4.96 18.83
CA CYS A 59 -4.16 -4.84 19.61
C CYS A 59 -3.29 -3.66 19.14
N THR A 60 -2.24 -3.34 19.91
CA THR A 60 -1.22 -2.37 19.48
C THR A 60 -0.24 -3.01 18.51
N PRO A 61 0.43 -2.21 17.64
CA PRO A 61 1.45 -2.74 16.73
C PRO A 61 2.56 -3.52 17.45
N GLU A 62 3.00 -3.07 18.64
CA GLU A 62 4.04 -3.73 19.43
C GLU A 62 3.64 -5.13 19.91
N GLN A 63 2.36 -5.33 20.24
CA GLN A 63 1.81 -6.64 20.61
C GLN A 63 1.76 -7.57 19.39
N PHE A 64 1.33 -7.05 18.25
CA PHE A 64 1.29 -7.79 16.99
C PHE A 64 2.68 -8.21 16.51
N TYR A 65 3.71 -7.36 16.63
CA TYR A 65 5.08 -7.70 16.21
C TYR A 65 5.70 -8.90 16.96
N GLN A 66 5.08 -9.39 18.05
CA GLN A 66 5.49 -10.62 18.75
C GLN A 66 4.79 -11.89 18.23
N GLN A 67 3.78 -11.76 17.37
CA GLN A 67 2.97 -12.87 16.88
C GLN A 67 3.52 -13.40 15.55
N PRO A 68 3.64 -14.73 15.36
CA PRO A 68 3.94 -15.30 14.05
C PRO A 68 2.69 -15.25 13.16
N LEU A 69 2.88 -14.91 11.89
CA LEU A 69 1.85 -15.09 10.84
C LEU A 69 2.05 -16.46 10.16
N ASN A 70 0.94 -17.11 9.84
CA ASN A 70 0.84 -18.38 9.14
C ASN A 70 0.26 -18.18 7.73
N VAL A 71 0.25 -19.23 6.92
CA VAL A 71 -0.38 -19.21 5.60
C VAL A 71 -1.89 -19.03 5.75
N GLY A 72 -2.43 -17.97 5.16
CA GLY A 72 -3.85 -17.60 5.23
C GLY A 72 -4.19 -16.55 6.29
N ASP A 73 -3.26 -16.21 7.19
CA ASP A 73 -3.47 -15.11 8.13
C ASP A 73 -3.45 -13.75 7.39
N SER A 74 -4.36 -12.86 7.76
CA SER A 74 -4.45 -11.49 7.26
C SER A 74 -4.73 -10.52 8.41
N ILE A 75 -4.32 -9.26 8.24
CA ILE A 75 -4.48 -8.20 9.24
C ILE A 75 -4.72 -6.84 8.55
N ILE A 76 -5.34 -5.92 9.27
CA ILE A 76 -5.50 -4.51 8.85
C ILE A 76 -4.75 -3.64 9.86
N ILE A 77 -4.04 -2.63 9.37
CA ILE A 77 -3.15 -1.76 10.13
C ILE A 77 -3.61 -0.32 9.98
N ASP A 78 -4.22 0.18 11.05
CA ASP A 78 -4.61 1.57 11.13
C ASP A 78 -3.39 2.46 11.42
N PHE A 79 -3.10 3.38 10.51
CA PHE A 79 -2.06 4.41 10.66
C PHE A 79 -2.61 5.68 11.33
N GLY A 80 -3.93 5.75 11.58
CA GLY A 80 -4.68 6.82 12.24
C GLY A 80 -4.71 8.14 11.49
N SER A 81 -4.26 8.17 10.23
CA SER A 81 -4.37 9.32 9.34
C SER A 81 -4.09 8.93 7.88
N HIS A 82 -4.47 9.83 6.97
CA HIS A 82 -4.22 9.65 5.55
C HIS A 82 -2.78 10.04 5.18
N PHE A 83 -2.06 9.16 4.50
CA PHE A 83 -0.65 9.35 4.14
C PHE A 83 -0.36 9.01 2.68
N VAL A 84 0.45 9.86 2.03
CA VAL A 84 1.03 9.58 0.70
C VAL A 84 2.54 9.39 0.87
N GLY A 85 3.07 8.25 0.43
CA GLY A 85 4.50 7.97 0.60
C GLY A 85 4.93 6.58 0.15
N TYR A 86 5.99 6.08 0.78
CA TYR A 86 6.55 4.76 0.55
C TYR A 86 6.44 3.95 1.83
N LEU A 87 5.93 2.72 1.73
CA LEU A 87 5.93 1.82 2.87
C LEU A 87 7.32 1.22 3.10
N GLN A 88 7.71 1.11 4.37
CA GLN A 88 8.92 0.39 4.79
C GLN A 88 8.56 -0.68 5.83
N PHE A 89 8.79 -1.96 5.47
CA PHE A 89 8.62 -3.17 6.28
C PHE A 89 9.69 -4.24 5.86
N SER A 90 9.74 -5.50 6.38
CA SER A 90 10.44 -6.74 5.84
C SER A 90 10.16 -8.02 6.69
N CYS A 91 10.45 -9.30 6.34
CA CYS A 91 10.01 -10.50 7.15
C CYS A 91 11.10 -11.30 7.94
N ARG A 92 10.93 -11.60 9.27
CA ARG A 92 11.77 -12.62 9.96
C ARG A 92 11.03 -13.96 10.02
N SER A 93 11.72 -15.05 9.69
CA SER A 93 11.20 -16.41 9.86
C SER A 93 11.17 -16.81 11.34
N VAL A 94 10.24 -17.71 11.70
CA VAL A 94 10.10 -18.31 13.03
C VAL A 94 9.91 -19.82 12.85
N GLY A 95 10.53 -20.64 13.71
CA GLY A 95 10.50 -22.10 13.59
C GLY A 95 11.66 -22.64 12.76
N SER A 96 11.36 -23.58 11.85
CA SER A 96 12.34 -24.19 10.95
C SER A 96 12.97 -23.17 9.99
N PRO A 97 14.17 -23.46 9.43
CA PRO A 97 14.71 -22.69 8.30
C PRO A 97 13.68 -22.65 7.15
N PRO A 98 13.47 -21.49 6.50
CA PRO A 98 12.52 -21.38 5.40
C PRO A 98 12.98 -22.23 4.21
N ASP A 99 12.09 -23.11 3.75
CA ASP A 99 12.30 -24.03 2.63
C ASP A 99 11.58 -23.58 1.34
N ALA A 100 10.72 -22.56 1.44
CA ALA A 100 10.06 -21.90 0.32
C ALA A 100 10.00 -20.36 0.50
N PRO A 101 9.88 -19.58 -0.58
CA PRO A 101 9.65 -18.13 -0.50
C PRO A 101 8.30 -17.80 0.14
N ALA A 102 8.26 -16.76 0.98
CA ALA A 102 7.01 -16.25 1.53
C ALA A 102 6.34 -15.30 0.51
N HIS A 103 5.14 -15.66 0.05
CA HIS A 103 4.29 -14.75 -0.74
C HIS A 103 3.45 -13.90 0.21
N LEU A 104 3.53 -12.58 0.04
CA LEU A 104 2.70 -11.60 0.72
C LEU A 104 1.86 -10.86 -0.33
N HIS A 105 0.56 -10.76 -0.09
CA HIS A 105 -0.34 -9.91 -0.86
C HIS A 105 -0.67 -8.66 -0.06
N PHE A 106 -0.68 -7.51 -0.72
CA PHE A 106 -0.81 -6.21 -0.09
C PHE A 106 -1.88 -5.37 -0.76
N THR A 107 -2.80 -4.84 0.04
CA THR A 107 -3.88 -3.93 -0.37
C THR A 107 -3.72 -2.62 0.39
N PHE A 108 -3.95 -1.49 -0.28
CA PHE A 108 -3.92 -0.16 0.33
C PHE A 108 -5.24 0.54 0.04
N GLY A 109 -5.83 1.16 1.07
CA GLY A 109 -7.08 1.90 0.96
C GLY A 109 -6.98 3.30 1.53
N GLU A 110 -7.66 4.26 0.89
CA GLU A 110 -7.94 5.56 1.52
C GLU A 110 -9.03 5.43 2.59
N THR A 111 -9.89 4.42 2.48
CA THR A 111 -10.94 4.05 3.45
C THR A 111 -10.92 2.55 3.76
N LEU A 112 -11.45 2.16 4.92
CA LEU A 112 -11.54 0.75 5.34
C LEU A 112 -12.23 -0.16 4.30
N SER A 113 -13.26 0.31 3.59
CA SER A 113 -13.92 -0.48 2.56
C SER A 113 -12.99 -0.94 1.44
N GLU A 114 -11.97 -0.15 1.08
CA GLU A 114 -11.05 -0.50 -0.01
C GLU A 114 -10.09 -1.65 0.33
N VAL A 115 -9.92 -2.00 1.61
CA VAL A 115 -9.17 -3.18 2.04
C VAL A 115 -10.07 -4.37 2.41
N CYS A 116 -11.39 -4.18 2.38
CA CYS A 116 -12.39 -5.22 2.68
C CYS A 116 -13.11 -5.74 1.44
N GLU A 117 -13.42 -4.87 0.48
CA GLU A 117 -14.11 -5.23 -0.76
C GLU A 117 -13.11 -5.78 -1.81
N PRO A 118 -13.42 -6.90 -2.48
CA PRO A 118 -12.49 -7.53 -3.41
C PRO A 118 -12.34 -6.72 -4.72
N PHE A 119 -11.12 -6.27 -5.02
CA PHE A 119 -10.81 -5.54 -6.26
C PHE A 119 -11.19 -6.27 -7.57
N SER A 120 -11.35 -7.59 -7.54
CA SER A 120 -11.86 -8.39 -8.66
C SER A 120 -13.31 -8.06 -9.05
N GLU A 121 -14.10 -7.45 -8.16
CA GLU A 121 -15.49 -7.07 -8.42
C GLU A 121 -15.65 -5.64 -8.96
N TYR A 122 -14.56 -4.89 -9.07
CA TYR A 122 -14.59 -3.52 -9.61
C TYR A 122 -15.12 -3.48 -11.06
N GLN A 123 -16.24 -2.80 -11.25
CA GLN A 123 -16.82 -2.50 -12.56
C GLN A 123 -16.93 -0.99 -12.75
N GLY A 124 -15.95 -0.39 -13.42
CA GLY A 124 -15.92 1.03 -13.73
C GLY A 124 -15.24 1.34 -15.05
N TRP A 125 -15.39 2.59 -15.50
CA TRP A 125 -14.83 3.08 -16.77
C TRP A 125 -13.38 3.55 -16.64
N LEU A 126 -12.91 3.81 -15.41
CA LEU A 126 -11.50 4.05 -15.12
C LEU A 126 -10.77 2.70 -15.08
N SER A 127 -9.47 2.70 -15.40
CA SER A 127 -8.65 1.50 -15.33
C SER A 127 -8.56 0.99 -13.89
N SER A 128 -8.78 -0.31 -13.69
CA SER A 128 -8.56 -0.99 -12.41
C SER A 128 -7.10 -0.92 -11.93
N SER A 129 -6.15 -0.52 -12.80
CA SER A 129 -4.75 -0.25 -12.41
C SER A 129 -4.55 0.92 -11.44
N TRP A 130 -5.60 1.67 -11.10
CA TRP A 130 -5.59 2.67 -10.03
C TRP A 130 -5.84 2.06 -8.64
N LEU A 131 -6.38 0.83 -8.57
CA LEU A 131 -6.57 0.11 -7.31
C LEU A 131 -5.20 -0.32 -6.77
N GLN A 132 -4.90 0.04 -5.53
CA GLN A 132 -3.55 -0.03 -4.98
C GLN A 132 -3.30 -1.41 -4.36
N GLN A 133 -2.63 -2.29 -5.12
CA GLN A 133 -2.26 -3.63 -4.67
C GLN A 133 -0.84 -4.01 -5.10
N GLN A 134 -0.20 -4.91 -4.34
CA GLN A 134 1.14 -5.43 -4.64
C GLN A 134 1.31 -6.86 -4.12
N ASP A 135 1.70 -7.78 -4.99
CA ASP A 135 2.22 -9.10 -4.59
C ASP A 135 3.74 -9.05 -4.44
N LEU A 136 4.26 -9.65 -3.37
CA LEU A 136 5.70 -9.74 -3.11
C LEU A 136 6.10 -11.14 -2.68
N TRP A 137 7.18 -11.65 -3.27
CA TRP A 137 7.78 -12.93 -2.89
C TRP A 137 9.13 -12.68 -2.20
N LEU A 138 9.24 -13.12 -0.95
CA LEU A 138 10.41 -12.96 -0.11
C LEU A 138 11.18 -14.29 -0.02
N ASP A 139 12.30 -14.36 -0.72
CA ASP A 139 13.27 -15.47 -0.65
C ASP A 139 14.33 -15.16 0.42
N VAL A 140 14.32 -15.93 1.52
CA VAL A 140 15.17 -15.68 2.70
C VAL A 140 16.30 -16.71 2.77
N ARG A 141 17.48 -16.35 2.26
CA ARG A 141 18.72 -17.09 2.55
C ARG A 141 19.27 -16.74 3.94
N PRO A 142 19.85 -17.71 4.68
CA PRO A 142 20.40 -17.47 6.01
C PRO A 142 21.78 -16.80 5.98
N PRO A 143 22.17 -16.02 7.01
CA PRO A 143 21.37 -15.04 7.74
C PRO A 143 22.00 -13.63 7.66
N GLY A 144 21.20 -12.56 7.83
CA GLY A 144 21.74 -11.20 7.98
C GLY A 144 20.78 -10.05 7.70
N SER A 145 19.73 -10.28 6.91
CA SER A 145 18.76 -9.26 6.53
C SER A 145 17.73 -9.02 7.65
N LEU A 146 17.79 -7.84 8.28
CA LEU A 146 16.87 -7.40 9.34
C LEU A 146 15.48 -7.00 8.82
N CYS A 147 14.44 -7.32 9.61
CA CYS A 147 13.08 -7.45 9.13
C CYS A 147 11.96 -7.10 10.14
N HIS A 148 10.89 -6.48 9.64
CA HIS A 148 9.71 -5.94 10.35
C HIS A 148 8.42 -5.93 9.44
N VAL A 149 7.51 -6.94 9.37
CA VAL A 149 6.32 -6.93 8.43
C VAL A 149 5.13 -6.23 9.06
N ALA A 150 4.50 -5.30 8.31
CA ALA A 150 3.29 -4.60 8.70
C ALA A 150 2.59 -3.98 7.47
N ILE A 151 1.48 -4.57 7.00
CA ILE A 151 0.53 -4.09 5.96
C ILE A 151 -0.88 -4.47 6.48
N ALA A 152 -1.97 -3.69 6.44
CA ALA A 152 -2.52 -2.85 5.37
C ALA A 152 -3.05 -1.50 5.88
N CYS A 153 -2.72 -0.40 5.20
CA CYS A 153 -3.15 0.94 5.62
C CYS A 153 -4.63 1.18 5.27
N ALA A 154 -5.42 1.48 6.29
CA ALA A 154 -6.77 2.05 6.19
C ALA A 154 -6.95 3.08 7.31
N THR A 155 -7.76 4.11 7.07
CA THR A 155 -8.26 5.07 8.08
C THR A 155 -9.71 4.79 8.44
#